data_AF-A0A350AG47-F1
#
_entry.id   AF-A0A350AG47-F1
#
_cell.length_a   1.000
_cell.length_b   1.000
_cell.length_c   1.000
_cell.angle_alpha   90.00
_cell.angle_beta   90.00
_cell.angle_gamma   90.00
#
_symmetry.space_group_name_H-M   'P 1'
#
loop_
_entity.id
_entity.type
_entity.pdbx_description
1 polymer ?
#
loop_
_entity_poly.entity_id
_entity_poly.type
_entity_poly.pdbx_seq_one_letter_code
_entity_poly.pdbx_strand_id
1 'polypeptide(L)'
;MSKQLILCDCLGSQKLDPSALSAATGLRCSKVHKALCTTEIASAAAAIEAGDALIACAQETQRFSEVAEELEVDTPLFVDLRDRAGWSDAKVS
;
A
#
# COMPACT_ATOMS: atom_id res chain seq x y z
N MET A 1 -16.41 -1.90 -6.37
CA MET A 1 -15.05 -2.44 -6.53
C MET A 1 -14.44 -2.57 -5.15
N SER A 2 -13.83 -3.71 -4.82
CA SER A 2 -13.21 -3.94 -3.51
C SER A 2 -11.79 -3.41 -3.52
N LYS A 3 -11.43 -2.48 -2.62
CA LYS A 3 -10.08 -1.91 -2.56
C LYS A 3 -9.04 -2.97 -2.19
N GLN A 4 -7.85 -2.87 -2.77
CA GLN A 4 -6.69 -3.70 -2.46
C GLN A 4 -5.59 -2.86 -1.80
N LEU A 5 -5.06 -3.34 -0.69
CA LEU A 5 -3.92 -2.74 0.00
C LEU A 5 -2.62 -3.15 -0.69
N ILE A 6 -1.91 -2.18 -1.27
CA ILE A 6 -0.64 -2.39 -1.96
C ILE A 6 0.51 -2.17 -0.98
N LEU A 7 1.25 -3.25 -0.70
CA LEU A 7 2.22 -3.31 0.39
C LEU A 7 3.66 -3.12 -0.09
N CYS A 8 4.46 -2.36 0.66
CA CYS A 8 5.89 -2.17 0.43
C CYS A 8 6.67 -2.21 1.75
N ASP A 9 7.68 -3.07 1.86
CA ASP A 9 8.54 -3.16 3.05
C ASP A 9 9.63 -2.08 3.10
N CYS A 10 9.73 -1.24 2.05
CA CYS A 10 10.75 -0.20 1.91
C CYS A 10 12.17 -0.74 2.15
N LEU A 11 12.62 -1.63 1.27
CA LEU A 11 13.92 -2.30 1.30
C LEU A 11 14.14 -3.13 2.58
N GLY A 12 13.07 -3.65 3.17
CA GLY A 12 13.07 -4.42 4.41
C GLY A 12 13.18 -3.57 5.68
N SER A 13 13.07 -2.24 5.59
CA SER A 13 13.04 -1.36 6.77
C SER A 13 11.77 -1.51 7.61
N GLN A 14 10.72 -2.09 7.03
CA GLN A 14 9.43 -2.33 7.69
C GLN A 14 9.13 -3.83 7.74
N LYS A 15 8.67 -4.30 8.90
CA LYS A 15 8.08 -5.64 9.02
C LYS A 15 6.58 -5.53 8.80
N LEU A 16 6.09 -6.15 7.73
CA LEU A 16 4.67 -6.20 7.40
C LEU A 16 4.16 -7.63 7.58
N ASP A 17 2.94 -7.75 8.07
CA ASP A 17 2.19 -9.01 8.14
C ASP A 17 0.92 -8.87 7.30
N PRO A 18 0.94 -9.29 6.02
CA PRO A 18 -0.21 -9.18 5.13
C PRO A 18 -1.46 -9.89 5.67
N SER A 19 -1.27 -10.98 6.44
CA SER A 19 -2.39 -11.72 7.03
C SER A 19 -3.04 -10.92 8.15
N ALA A 20 -2.25 -10.35 9.05
CA ALA A 20 -2.76 -9.47 10.11
C ALA A 20 -3.40 -8.20 9.53
N LEU A 21 -2.81 -7.59 8.50
CA LEU A 21 -3.35 -6.42 7.81
C LEU A 21 -4.69 -6.73 7.13
N SER A 22 -4.78 -7.86 6.43
CA SER A 22 -6.03 -8.33 5.82
C SER A 22 -7.11 -8.57 6.88
N ALA A 23 -6.76 -9.20 8.01
CA ALA A 23 -7.70 -9.45 9.10
C ALA A 23 -8.18 -8.15 9.78
N ALA A 24 -7.29 -7.18 9.98
CA ALA A 24 -7.61 -5.92 10.65
C ALA A 24 -8.43 -4.96 9.76
N THR A 25 -8.17 -4.95 8.45
CA THR A 25 -8.81 -4.01 7.50
C THR A 25 -9.98 -4.61 6.72
N GLY A 26 -10.07 -5.94 6.63
CA GLY A 26 -10.99 -6.63 5.73
C GLY A 26 -10.64 -6.47 4.24
N LEU A 27 -9.50 -5.86 3.91
CA LEU A 27 -9.05 -5.61 2.54
C LEU A 27 -8.12 -6.73 2.08
N ARG A 28 -8.18 -7.05 0.78
CA ARG A 28 -7.16 -7.92 0.19
C ARG A 28 -5.81 -7.20 0.19
N CYS A 29 -4.75 -7.92 0.54
CA CYS A 29 -3.39 -7.41 0.45
C CYS A 29 -2.73 -7.92 -0.84
N SER A 30 -1.89 -7.09 -1.47
CA SER A 30 -0.95 -7.53 -2.49
C SER A 30 0.15 -8.43 -1.90
N LYS A 31 1.02 -8.96 -2.75
CA LYS A 31 2.35 -9.39 -2.29
C LYS A 31 3.07 -8.19 -1.65
N VAL A 32 4.01 -8.47 -0.75
CA VAL A 32 4.87 -7.42 -0.19
C VAL A 32 5.95 -7.09 -1.23
N HIS A 33 5.92 -5.85 -1.72
CA HIS A 33 6.96 -5.31 -2.58
C HIS A 33 8.15 -4.85 -1.75
N LYS A 34 9.34 -4.88 -2.34
CA LYS A 34 10.56 -4.42 -1.69
C LYS A 34 10.82 -2.95 -1.96
N ALA A 35 10.54 -2.48 -3.16
CA ALA A 35 10.88 -1.14 -3.63
C ALA A 35 9.80 -0.59 -4.59
N LEU A 36 8.57 -0.51 -4.08
CA LEU A 36 7.38 -0.13 -4.85
C LEU A 36 7.49 1.23 -5.53
N CYS A 37 8.08 2.23 -4.87
CA CYS A 37 8.23 3.59 -5.40
C CYS A 37 9.37 3.74 -6.44
N THR A 38 10.23 2.73 -6.59
CA THR A 38 11.41 2.81 -7.47
C THR A 38 11.42 1.65 -8.46
N THR A 39 12.17 0.58 -8.20
CA THR A 39 12.39 -0.50 -9.17
C THR A 39 11.14 -1.32 -9.48
N GLU A 40 10.10 -1.24 -8.64
CA GLU A 40 8.84 -1.95 -8.83
C GLU A 40 7.66 -1.02 -9.17
N ILE A 41 7.92 0.22 -9.61
CA ILE A 41 6.88 1.24 -9.85
C ILE A 41 5.81 0.80 -10.86
N ALA A 42 6.16 -0.07 -11.81
CA ALA A 42 5.19 -0.65 -12.75
C ALA A 42 4.08 -1.45 -12.05
N SER A 43 4.37 -2.08 -10.90
CA SER A 43 3.33 -2.76 -10.11
C SER A 43 2.38 -1.78 -9.44
N ALA A 44 2.88 -0.61 -9.03
CA ALA A 44 2.03 0.45 -8.51
C ALA A 44 1.17 1.06 -9.61
N ALA A 45 1.76 1.36 -10.77
CA ALA A 45 1.05 1.88 -11.94
C ALA A 45 -0.13 0.97 -12.34
N ALA A 46 0.09 -0.34 -12.45
CA ALA A 46 -0.97 -1.29 -12.78
C ALA A 46 -2.10 -1.32 -11.74
N ALA A 47 -1.76 -1.21 -10.45
CA ALA A 47 -2.77 -1.16 -9.39
C ALA A 47 -3.55 0.18 -9.38
N ILE A 48 -2.86 1.29 -9.68
CA ILE A 48 -3.45 2.63 -9.77
C ILE A 48 -4.41 2.68 -10.97
N GLU A 49 -3.98 2.21 -12.14
CA GLU A 49 -4.79 2.13 -13.36
C GLU A 49 -6.05 1.26 -13.17
N ALA A 50 -5.96 0.19 -12.38
CA ALA A 50 -7.12 -0.65 -12.05
C ALA A 50 -8.18 0.07 -11.18
N GLY A 51 -7.84 1.20 -10.55
CA GLY A 51 -8.76 2.07 -9.81
C GLY A 51 -9.15 1.56 -8.41
N ASP A 52 -8.52 0.50 -7.91
CA ASP A 52 -8.81 -0.09 -6.60
C ASP A 52 -7.61 -0.08 -5.63
N ALA A 53 -6.52 0.61 -5.99
CA ALA A 53 -5.32 0.75 -5.15
C ALA A 53 -5.53 1.61 -3.89
N LEU A 54 -5.19 1.02 -2.74
CA LEU A 54 -4.87 1.70 -1.49
C LEU A 54 -3.37 1.52 -1.24
N ILE A 55 -2.56 2.54 -1.49
CA ILE A 55 -1.10 2.45 -1.38
C ILE A 55 -0.68 2.62 0.09
N ALA A 56 -0.02 1.61 0.62
CA ALA A 56 0.42 1.55 2.01
C ALA A 56 1.77 2.27 2.22
N CYS A 57 1.83 3.55 1.87
CA CYS A 57 3.04 4.38 1.94
C CYS A 57 2.67 5.85 2.18
N ALA A 58 3.29 6.48 3.19
CA ALA A 58 3.17 7.92 3.44
C ALA A 58 4.36 8.75 2.93
N GLN A 59 5.51 8.13 2.69
CA GLN A 59 6.73 8.85 2.30
C GLN A 59 6.72 9.28 0.83
N GLU A 60 6.25 8.39 -0.05
CA GLU A 60 6.39 8.53 -1.49
C GLU A 60 5.04 8.82 -2.17
N THR A 61 4.11 9.45 -1.46
CA THR A 61 2.76 9.77 -1.97
C THR A 61 2.82 10.65 -3.22
N GLN A 62 3.75 11.60 -3.26
CA GLN A 62 4.00 12.43 -4.44
C GLN A 62 4.35 11.56 -5.66
N ARG A 63 5.26 10.59 -5.51
CA ARG A 63 5.69 9.73 -6.61
C ARG A 63 4.53 8.91 -7.20
N PHE A 64 3.64 8.42 -6.36
CA PHE A 64 2.45 7.68 -6.83
C PHE A 64 1.38 8.60 -7.42
N SER A 65 1.31 9.85 -6.95
CA SER A 65 0.40 10.86 -7.52
C SER A 65 0.84 11.29 -8.91
N GLU A 66 2.15 11.48 -9.12
CA GLU A 66 2.75 11.71 -10.44
C GLU A 66 2.42 10.56 -11.39
N VAL A 67 2.55 9.31 -10.94
CA VAL A 67 2.18 8.13 -11.75
C VAL A 67 0.69 8.13 -12.12
N ALA A 68 -0.21 8.50 -11.20
CA ALA A 68 -1.64 8.60 -11.50
C ALA A 68 -1.92 9.70 -12.54
N GLU A 69 -1.22 10.83 -12.45
CA GLU A 69 -1.30 11.93 -13.42
C GLU A 69 -0.77 11.49 -14.80
N GLU A 70 0.37 10.81 -14.86
CA GLU A 70 0.93 10.24 -16.10
C GLU A 70 -0.02 9.23 -16.77
N LEU A 71 -0.83 8.52 -15.98
CA LEU A 71 -1.84 7.56 -16.44
C LEU A 71 -3.21 8.21 -16.71
N GLU A 72 -3.37 9.51 -16.45
CA GLU A 72 -4.65 10.22 -16.57
C GLU A 72 -5.80 9.59 -15.74
N VAL A 73 -5.48 9.05 -14.55
CA VAL A 73 -6.45 8.44 -13.62
C VAL A 73 -6.49 9.17 -12.28
N ASP A 74 -7.51 8.87 -11.48
CA ASP A 74 -7.63 9.40 -10.12
C ASP A 74 -6.45 9.00 -9.23
N THR A 75 -6.00 9.94 -8.40
CA THR A 75 -4.97 9.69 -7.40
C THR A 75 -5.41 8.57 -6.44
N PRO A 76 -4.56 7.55 -6.18
CA PRO A 76 -4.93 6.49 -5.26
C PRO A 76 -5.09 7.02 -3.84
N LEU A 77 -5.77 6.23 -2.99
CA LEU A 77 -5.75 6.51 -1.56
C LEU A 77 -4.43 6.06 -0.96
N PHE A 78 -3.97 6.79 0.06
CA PHE A 78 -2.77 6.48 0.81
C PHE A 78 -3.11 6.13 2.26
N VAL A 79 -2.42 5.14 2.82
CA VAL A 79 -2.47 4.81 4.24
C VAL A 79 -1.06 4.65 4.79
N ASP A 80 -0.81 5.24 5.96
CA ASP A 80 0.47 5.11 6.64
C ASP A 80 0.48 3.87 7.54
N LEU A 81 1.22 2.82 7.12
CA LEU A 81 1.45 1.64 7.96
C LEU A 81 2.60 1.84 8.96
N ARG A 82 3.37 2.92 8.86
CA ARG A 82 4.39 3.27 9.86
C ARG A 82 3.80 3.92 11.09
N ASP A 83 2.56 4.39 11.01
CA ASP A 83 1.84 4.83 12.20
C ASP A 83 1.42 3.61 13.02
N ARG A 84 2.33 3.21 13.92
CA ARG A 84 2.27 2.01 14.77
C ARG A 84 1.13 2.03 15.79
N ALA A 85 0.32 3.09 15.84
CA ALA A 85 -0.64 3.34 16.91
C ALA A 85 -1.84 2.36 16.97
N GLY A 86 -2.04 1.46 15.99
CA GLY A 86 -3.23 0.58 16.01
C GLY A 86 -3.14 -0.76 15.31
N TRP A 87 -2.02 -1.12 14.69
CA TRP A 87 -1.94 -2.29 13.79
C TRP A 87 -1.38 -3.54 14.46
N SER A 88 -1.00 -3.44 15.73
CA SER A 88 -0.36 -4.53 16.47
C SER A 88 -0.65 -4.46 17.97
N ASP A 89 -1.91 -4.52 18.37
CA ASP A 89 -2.28 -5.23 19.60
C ASP A 89 -3.77 -5.60 19.58
N ALA A 90 -4.04 -6.82 19.14
CA ALA A 90 -5.26 -7.53 19.48
C ALA A 90 -4.86 -8.91 19.99
N LYS A 91 -4.15 -8.93 21.14
CA LYS A 91 -4.43 -9.96 22.13
C LYS A 91 -5.37 -9.35 23.15
N VAL A 92 -6.65 -9.33 22.81
CA VAL A 92 -7.70 -9.29 23.83
C VAL A 92 -7.72 -10.69 24.48
N SER A 93 -7.09 -10.81 25.64
CA SER A 93 -7.33 -11.86 26.64
C SER A 93 -7.42 -11.21 28.00
#